data_AF-A0A3D5WHB4-F1
#
_entry.id   AF-A0A3D5WHB4-F1
#
_cell.length_a   1.000
_cell.length_b   1.000
_cell.length_c   1.000
_cell.angle_alpha   90.00
_cell.angle_beta   90.00
_cell.angle_gamma   90.00
#
_symmetry.space_group_name_H-M   'P 1'
#
loop_
_entity.id
_entity.type
_entity.pdbx_description
1 polymer ?
#
loop_
_entity_poly.entity_id
_entity_poly.type
_entity_poly.pdbx_seq_one_letter_code
_entity_poly.pdbx_strand_id
1 'polypeptide(L)' 'GSQIRSYVLQPYTMVKDHRTGAEIGNVQDVLDGNLDPFINAYLAWITK' A
#
# COMPACT_ATOMS: atom_id res chain seq x y z
N GLY A 1 -15.93 6.60 -6.80
CA GLY A 1 -15.36 6.27 -5.49
C GLY A 1 -13.89 6.64 -5.48
N SER A 2 -13.37 7.16 -4.37
CA SER A 2 -11.95 7.52 -4.23
C SER A 2 -11.23 6.42 -3.43
N GLN A 3 -10.70 5.42 -4.13
CA GLN A 3 -9.94 4.34 -3.50
C GLN A 3 -8.49 4.80 -3.29
N ILE A 4 -8.02 4.75 -2.05
CA ILE A 4 -6.63 5.14 -1.72
C ILE A 4 -5.63 4.02 -1.95
N ARG A 5 -6.07 2.75 -1.93
CA ARG A 5 -5.20 1.58 -2.02
C ARG A 5 -5.92 0.41 -2.66
N SER A 6 -5.25 -0.26 -3.59
CA SER A 6 -5.72 -1.51 -4.20
C SER A 6 -4.97 -2.70 -3.62
N TYR A 7 -5.71 -3.78 -3.36
CA TYR A 7 -5.20 -5.08 -2.95
C TYR A 7 -5.59 -6.10 -4.02
N VAL A 8 -4.60 -6.66 -4.69
CA VAL A 8 -4.76 -7.74 -5.67
C VAL A 8 -4.20 -9.01 -5.04
N LEU A 9 -5.02 -10.05 -4.90
CA LEU A 9 -4.62 -11.31 -4.25
C LEU A 9 -4.39 -12.45 -5.27
N GLN A 10 -4.95 -12.32 -6.47
CA GLN A 10 -4.89 -13.30 -7.54
C GLN A 10 -4.96 -12.57 -8.90
N PRO A 11 -4.29 -13.07 -9.95
CA PRO A 11 -3.38 -14.23 -9.98
C PRO A 11 -1.99 -13.92 -9.41
N TYR A 12 -1.70 -12.64 -9.12
CA TYR A 12 -0.51 -12.18 -8.42
C TYR A 12 -0.93 -11.41 -7.17
N THR A 13 -0.03 -11.34 -6.20
CA THR A 13 -0.20 -10.57 -4.98
C THR A 13 0.43 -9.20 -5.15
N MET A 14 -0.35 -8.13 -4.98
CA MET A 14 0.16 -6.77 -4.98
C MET A 14 -0.73 -5.83 -4.15
N VAL A 15 -0.10 -5.00 -3.34
CA VAL A 15 -0.72 -3.86 -2.67
C VAL A 15 -0.15 -2.58 -3.25
N LYS A 16 -1.00 -1.67 -3.72
CA LYS A 16 -0.59 -0.38 -4.29
C LYS A 16 -1.35 0.77 -3.64
N ASP A 17 -0.64 1.71 -3.04
CA ASP A 17 -1.21 2.96 -2.53
C ASP A 17 -1.20 4.04 -3.63
N HIS A 18 -2.38 4.46 -4.08
CA HIS A 18 -2.55 5.37 -5.21
C HIS A 18 -2.20 6.82 -4.89
N ARG A 19 -2.08 7.17 -3.60
CA ARG A 19 -1.72 8.53 -3.19
C ARG A 19 -0.20 8.73 -3.28
N THR A 20 0.55 7.72 -2.83
CA THR A 20 2.00 7.80 -2.66
C THR A 20 2.78 7.06 -3.74
N GLY A 21 2.12 6.16 -4.49
CA GLY A 21 2.78 5.26 -5.44
C GLY A 21 3.53 4.10 -4.79
N ALA A 22 3.44 3.92 -3.46
CA ALA A 22 4.10 2.83 -2.76
C ALA A 22 3.45 1.48 -3.10
N GLU A 23 4.28 0.47 -3.34
CA GLU A 23 3.87 -0.87 -3.76
C GLU A 23 4.56 -1.97 -2.95
N ILE A 24 3.82 -3.03 -2.59
CA ILE A 24 4.33 -4.21 -1.88
C ILE A 24 3.80 -5.47 -2.55
N GLY A 25 4.68 -6.41 -2.89
CA GLY A 25 4.31 -7.70 -3.49
C GLY A 25 3.79 -8.75 -2.50
N ASN A 26 4.25 -8.70 -1.25
CA ASN A 26 3.76 -9.60 -0.20
C ASN A 26 2.47 -9.04 0.44
N VAL A 27 1.32 -9.39 -0.14
CA VAL A 27 0.01 -8.95 0.39
C VAL A 27 -0.27 -9.52 1.76
N GLN A 28 0.20 -10.74 2.05
CA GLN A 28 -0.11 -11.42 3.29
C GLN A 28 0.47 -10.67 4.49
N ASP A 29 1.74 -10.25 4.42
CA ASP A 29 2.36 -9.43 5.47
C ASP A 29 1.58 -8.14 5.74
N VAL A 30 1.04 -7.52 4.68
CA VAL A 30 0.26 -6.29 4.80
C VAL A 30 -1.08 -6.55 5.48
N LEU A 31 -1.72 -7.70 5.20
CA LEU A 31 -2.94 -8.14 5.88
C LEU A 31 -2.67 -8.52 7.34
N ASP A 32 -1.47 -9.03 7.63
CA ASP A 32 -1.01 -9.37 8.98
C ASP A 32 -0.56 -8.15 9.80
N GLY A 33 -0.64 -6.94 9.21
CA GLY A 33 -0.47 -5.68 9.93
C GLY A 33 0.80 -4.89 9.58
N ASN A 34 1.61 -5.35 8.62
CA ASN A 34 2.80 -4.63 8.15
C ASN A 34 2.42 -3.39 7.31
N LEU A 35 1.83 -2.38 7.95
CA LEU A 35 1.33 -1.15 7.33
C LEU A 35 2.32 0.01 7.41
N ASP A 36 3.37 -0.11 8.23
CA ASP A 36 4.39 0.93 8.45
C ASP A 36 4.99 1.49 7.14
N PRO A 37 5.31 0.68 6.12
CA PRO A 37 5.85 1.22 4.87
C PRO A 37 4.89 2.21 4.20
N PHE A 38 3.58 1.96 4.25
CA PHE A 38 2.58 2.85 3.67
C PHE A 38 2.31 4.08 4.53
N ILE A 39 2.34 3.95 5.86
CA ILE A 39 2.18 5.07 6.78
C ILE A 39 3.34 6.05 6.57
N ASN A 40 4.57 5.56 6.59
CA ASN A 40 5.77 6.36 6.39
C ASN A 40 5.79 7.00 4.99
N ALA A 41 5.42 6.25 3.94
CA ALA A 41 5.29 6.80 2.59
C ALA A 41 4.27 7.93 2.51
N TYR A 42 3.14 7.81 3.22
CA TYR A 42 2.12 8.85 3.25
C TYR A 42 2.58 10.10 4.00
N LEU A 43 3.22 9.94 5.17
CA LEU A 43 3.78 11.06 5.93
C LEU A 43 4.85 11.80 5.13
N ALA A 44 5.72 11.07 4.43
CA ALA A 44 6.72 11.67 3.54
C ALA A 44 6.09 12.38 2.34
N TRP A 45 4.96 11.87 1.83
CA TRP A 45 4.24 12.47 0.70
C TRP A 45 3.56 13.81 1.06
N ILE A 46 2.96 13.92 2.25
CA ILE A 46 2.31 15.17 2.69
C ILE A 46 3.26 16.23 3.24
N THR A 47 4.49 15.84 3.60
CA THR A 47 5.49 16.74 4.21
C THR A 47 6.41 17.37 3.16
N LYS A 48 6.32 16.92 1.90
CA LYS A 48 6.92 17.60 0.74
C LYS A 48 6.02 18.74 0.26
#